data_AF-G9MII8-F1
#
_entry.id   AF-G9MII8-F1
#
_cell.length_a   1.000
_cell.length_b   1.000
_cell.length_c   1.000
_cell.angle_alpha   90.00
_cell.angle_beta   90.00
_cell.angle_gamma   90.00
#
_symmetry.space_group_name_H-M   'P 1'
#
loop_
_entity.id
_entity.type
_entity.pdbx_description
1 polymer ?
#
loop_
_entity_poly.entity_id
_entity_poly.type
_entity_poly.pdbx_seq_one_letter_code
_entity_poly.pdbx_strand_id
1 'polypeptide(L)' 'MGWLSKPAIGGTLQQTRGMKVHSSVKKRCEHCKVVRRKAGKRHNGYLYIICKANPRHKQRQS' A
#
# COMPACT_ATOMS: atom_id res chain seq x y z
N MET A 1 12.93 6.74 48.10
CA MET A 1 12.66 5.33 47.75
C MET A 1 11.42 5.31 46.87
N GLY A 2 11.54 4.81 45.63
CA GLY A 2 10.41 4.38 44.80
C GLY A 2 9.71 5.42 43.91
N TRP A 3 10.39 5.93 42.88
CA TRP A 3 9.72 6.58 41.74
C TRP A 3 9.13 5.49 40.85
N LEU A 4 7.82 5.24 40.95
CA LEU A 4 7.14 4.28 40.08
C LEU A 4 7.10 4.81 38.65
N SER A 5 8.01 4.30 37.84
CA SER A 5 8.10 4.54 36.40
C SER A 5 7.00 3.77 35.69
N LYS A 6 5.99 4.46 35.16
CA LYS A 6 4.92 3.84 34.33
C LYS A 6 5.54 3.42 32.99
N PRO A 7 5.33 2.18 32.51
CA PRO A 7 5.85 1.77 31.22
C PRO A 7 5.08 2.48 30.11
N ALA A 8 5.82 3.14 29.20
CA ALA A 8 5.27 3.69 27.98
C ALA A 8 4.91 2.52 27.04
N ILE A 9 3.63 2.19 26.95
CA ILE A 9 3.11 1.18 26.03
C ILE A 9 3.09 1.79 24.62
N GLY A 10 4.26 1.83 23.99
CA GLY A 10 4.47 2.32 22.62
C GLY A 10 4.05 1.27 21.58
N GLY A 11 2.79 0.86 21.59
CA GLY A 11 2.23 0.01 20.53
C GLY A 11 1.84 0.87 19.33
N THR A 12 2.73 1.03 18.36
CA THR A 12 2.37 1.67 17.08
C THR A 12 1.44 0.75 16.30
N LEU A 13 0.13 1.00 16.38
CA LEU A 13 -0.84 0.38 15.46
C LEU A 13 -0.51 0.85 14.04
N GLN A 14 0.22 0.02 13.30
CA GLN A 14 0.61 0.32 11.93
C GLN A 14 -0.64 0.36 11.05
N GLN A 15 -1.16 1.56 10.82
CA GLN A 15 -2.29 1.79 9.92
C GLN A 15 -1.98 1.12 8.58
N THR A 16 -2.75 0.08 8.22
CA THR A 16 -2.71 -0.50 6.87
C THR A 16 -3.30 0.51 5.91
N ARG A 17 -2.50 1.53 5.55
CA ARG A 17 -2.83 2.53 4.55
C ARG A 17 -3.24 1.76 3.28
N GLY A 18 -4.42 2.09 2.75
CA GLY A 18 -4.98 1.48 1.55
C GLY A 18 -4.15 1.72 0.29
N MET A 19 -4.80 1.67 -0.87
CA MET A 19 -4.12 1.83 -2.16
C MET A 19 -3.50 3.24 -2.31
N LYS A 20 -2.21 3.31 -2.64
CA LYS A 20 -1.50 4.59 -2.86
C LYS A 20 -1.48 4.97 -4.33
N VAL A 21 -1.70 6.24 -4.65
CA VAL A 21 -1.56 6.75 -6.02
C VAL A 21 -0.15 7.33 -6.20
N HIS A 22 0.54 6.90 -7.25
CA HIS A 22 1.88 7.37 -7.63
C HIS A 22 1.92 7.63 -9.13
N SER A 23 2.75 8.56 -9.59
CA SER A 23 2.94 8.84 -11.02
C SER A 23 3.62 7.70 -11.78
N SER A 24 4.57 7.02 -11.12
CA SER A 24 5.22 5.82 -11.64
C SER A 24 4.96 4.64 -10.71
N VAL A 25 4.52 3.51 -11.29
CA VAL A 25 4.23 2.28 -10.55
C VAL A 25 5.30 1.22 -10.84
N LYS A 26 5.92 0.69 -9.78
CA LYS A 26 6.95 -0.36 -9.85
C LYS A 26 6.57 -1.55 -8.95
N LYS A 27 6.99 -2.75 -9.35
CA LYS A 27 6.87 -3.96 -8.53
C LYS A 27 7.90 -3.88 -7.39
N ARG A 28 7.45 -4.18 -6.17
CA ARG A 28 8.31 -4.21 -4.96
C ARG A 28 8.63 -5.63 -4.50
N CYS A 29 7.96 -6.62 -5.06
CA CYS A 29 7.97 -8.00 -4.62
C CYS A 29 7.66 -8.94 -5.78
N GLU A 30 7.98 -10.22 -5.64
CA GLU A 30 7.73 -11.24 -6.68
C GLU A 30 6.23 -11.49 -6.90
N HIS A 31 5.43 -11.39 -5.83
CA HIS A 31 3.98 -11.57 -5.90
C HIS A 31 3.23 -10.34 -6.43
N CYS A 32 3.94 -9.25 -6.73
CA CYS A 32 3.38 -8.00 -7.17
C CYS A 32 3.07 -8.07 -8.68
N LYS A 33 1.79 -7.97 -9.04
CA LYS A 33 1.33 -8.04 -10.43
C LYS A 33 0.90 -6.67 -10.93
N VAL A 34 1.24 -6.37 -12.17
CA VAL A 34 0.81 -5.17 -12.88
C VAL A 34 -0.46 -5.51 -13.66
N VAL A 35 -1.54 -4.76 -13.44
CA VAL A 35 -2.82 -4.97 -14.12
C VAL A 35 -3.40 -3.64 -14.60
N ARG A 36 -3.94 -3.59 -15.82
CA ARG A 36 -4.75 -2.46 -16.28
C ARG A 36 -6.22 -2.68 -15.91
N ARG A 37 -6.87 -1.68 -15.34
CA ARG A 37 -8.29 -1.71 -14.98
C ARG A 37 -8.97 -0.41 -15.39
N LYS A 38 -10.30 -0.44 -15.47
CA LYS A 38 -11.12 0.70 -15.93
C LYS A 38 -10.71 1.16 -17.33
N ALA A 39 -10.48 0.22 -18.25
CA ALA A 39 -10.34 0.54 -19.66
C ALA A 39 -11.74 0.58 -20.28
N GLY A 40 -11.96 1.45 -21.25
CA GLY A 40 -13.22 1.56 -21.99
C GLY A 40 -13.00 2.05 -23.42
N LYS A 41 -14.08 2.21 -24.20
CA LYS A 41 -13.98 2.65 -25.61
C LYS A 41 -13.28 4.01 -25.79
N ARG A 42 -13.28 4.86 -24.76
CA ARG A 42 -12.72 6.23 -24.81
C ARG A 42 -11.35 6.37 -24.14
N HIS A 43 -10.89 5.40 -23.36
CA HIS A 43 -9.65 5.53 -22.58
C HIS A 43 -8.98 4.18 -22.26
N ASN A 44 -7.65 4.17 -22.22
CA ASN A 44 -6.82 2.98 -22.00
C ASN A 44 -6.82 2.46 -20.55
N GLY A 45 -7.45 3.19 -19.63
CA GLY A 45 -7.54 2.84 -18.21
C GLY A 45 -6.27 3.14 -17.41
N TYR A 46 -6.27 2.72 -16.15
CA TYR A 46 -5.17 2.97 -15.21
C TYR A 46 -4.37 1.70 -14.93
N LEU A 47 -3.07 1.86 -14.72
CA LEU A 47 -2.19 0.78 -14.25
C LEU A 47 -2.28 0.66 -12.73
N TYR A 48 -2.41 -0.58 -12.25
CA TYR A 48 -2.45 -0.92 -10.84
C TYR A 48 -1.37 -1.94 -10.51
N ILE A 49 -0.79 -1.82 -9.32
CA ILE A 49 -0.02 -2.88 -8.68
C ILE A 49 -0.94 -3.57 -7.68
N ILE A 50 -1.15 -4.87 -7.87
CA ILE A 50 -1.83 -5.72 -6.90
C ILE A 50 -0.82 -6.66 -6.25
N CYS A 51 -0.97 -6.88 -4.96
CA CYS A 51 -0.17 -7.84 -4.21
C CYS A 51 -1.10 -8.59 -3.26
N LYS A 52 -1.03 -9.92 -3.29
CA LYS A 52 -1.79 -10.78 -2.37
C LYS A 52 -1.09 -10.91 -1.02
N ALA A 53 0.24 -11.01 -1.03
CA ALA A 53 1.04 -11.24 0.18
C ALA A 53 1.14 -10.02 1.11
N ASN A 54 1.18 -8.79 0.56
CA ASN A 54 1.29 -7.58 1.38
C ASN A 54 0.42 -6.43 0.82
N PRO A 55 -0.56 -5.92 1.59
CA PRO A 55 -1.45 -4.85 1.15
C PRO A 55 -0.73 -3.50 0.98
N ARG A 56 0.44 -3.29 1.60
CA ARG A 56 1.21 -2.02 1.49
C ARG A 56 1.77 -1.77 0.09
N HIS A 57 1.82 -2.81 -0.76
CA HIS A 57 2.32 -2.69 -2.13
C HIS A 57 1.25 -2.27 -3.14
N LYS A 58 -0.02 -2.18 -2.72
CA LYS A 58 -1.14 -1.78 -3.58
C LYS A 58 -0.97 -0.34 -4.05
N GLN A 59 -0.81 -0.15 -5.36
CA GLN A 59 -0.56 1.16 -5.96
C GLN A 59 -1.42 1.37 -7.21
N ARG A 60 -1.72 2.63 -7.55
CA ARG A 60 -2.40 3.05 -8.78
C ARG A 60 -1.56 4.13 -9.47
N GLN A 61 -1.47 4.07 -10.79
CA GLN A 61 -0.90 5.14 -11.60
C GLN A 61 -1.87 6.33 -11.63
N SER A 62 -1.38 7.53 -11.31
CA SER A 62 -2.16 8.78 -11.47
C SER A 62 -2.61 8.97 -12.90
#